data_AF-A0A1L1VFS3-F1
#
_entry.id   AF-A0A1L1VFS3-F1
#
_cell.length_a   1.000
_cell.length_b   1.000
_cell.length_c   1.000
_cell.angle_alpha   90.00
_cell.angle_beta   90.00
_cell.angle_gamma   90.00
#
_symmetry.space_group_name_H-M   'P 1'
#
loop_
_entity.id
_entity.type
_entity.pdbx_description
1 polymer ?
#
loop_
_entity_poly.entity_id
_entity_poly.type
_entity_poly.pdbx_seq_one_letter_code
_entity_poly.pdbx_strand_id
1 'polypeptide(L)'
;GMFQLRTPALLIRCPEMVKQILVKDFNHFMDRGFHADEEREPITAHLVNLQGEKWRMLRQKISPVFTSGKLKAMFPLLETCSSQLSNYIESALGEQDSSLLEMRDVMARFTTDVIGSVAFGLHFNSFTEKESDFQLMGRRVLDSSQTSVITKAIRVFFPQLFHFLRLRTFPEEIATFFQTVIHDTIENREKNDVQRNDFIQLLMQLRKKSPDYDGTEANDLEITESVIAAQAFVFFMAGYETSSTTLSFCLYELAKNLDVQEKACNEIKK
;
A
#
# COMPACT_ATOMS: atom_id res chain seq x y z
N GLY A 1 8.08 -5.59 -30.98
CA GLY A 1 7.13 -4.71 -30.28
C GLY A 1 5.76 -5.35 -30.27
N MET A 2 4.87 -4.88 -29.41
CA MET A 2 3.45 -5.24 -29.37
C MET A 2 2.62 -3.96 -29.33
N PHE A 3 1.31 -4.06 -29.47
CA PHE A 3 0.41 -2.93 -29.35
C PHE A 3 -0.57 -3.16 -28.20
N GLN A 4 -0.71 -2.16 -27.35
CA GLN A 4 -1.79 -2.02 -26.38
C GLN A 4 -2.90 -1.19 -27.04
N LEU A 5 -3.82 -1.86 -27.72
CA LEU A 5 -4.76 -1.27 -28.67
C LEU A 5 -4.06 -0.40 -29.73
N ARG A 6 -4.05 0.93 -29.54
CA ARG A 6 -3.44 1.89 -30.47
C ARG A 6 -2.04 2.34 -30.04
N THR A 7 -1.63 2.01 -28.81
CA THR A 7 -0.36 2.46 -28.25
C THR A 7 0.73 1.42 -28.47
N PRO A 8 1.85 1.75 -29.12
CA PRO A 8 2.97 0.81 -29.23
C PRO A 8 3.58 0.54 -27.86
N ALA A 9 3.83 -0.72 -27.57
CA ALA A 9 4.43 -1.19 -26.32
C ALA A 9 5.64 -2.09 -26.61
N LEU A 10 6.70 -1.94 -25.81
CA LEU A 10 7.93 -2.71 -25.96
C LEU A 10 8.13 -3.60 -24.72
N LEU A 11 8.06 -4.92 -24.92
CA LEU A 11 8.38 -5.88 -23.87
C LEU A 11 9.91 -6.06 -23.79
N ILE A 12 10.49 -5.56 -22.71
CA ILE A 12 11.92 -5.68 -22.43
C ILE A 12 12.17 -6.99 -21.69
N ARG A 13 13.07 -7.83 -22.23
CA ARG A 13 13.44 -9.13 -21.62
C ARG A 13 14.93 -9.29 -21.35
N CYS A 14 15.76 -8.41 -21.93
CA CYS A 14 17.22 -8.44 -21.79
C CYS A 14 17.64 -7.68 -20.52
N PRO A 15 18.35 -8.30 -19.55
CA PRO A 15 18.75 -7.67 -18.29
C PRO A 15 19.54 -6.37 -18.47
N GLU A 16 20.40 -6.31 -19.48
CA GLU A 16 21.18 -5.12 -19.81
C GLU A 16 20.29 -3.96 -20.21
N MET A 17 19.24 -4.23 -21.00
CA MET A 17 18.24 -3.22 -21.37
C MET A 17 17.35 -2.83 -20.20
N VAL A 18 16.97 -3.77 -19.33
CA VAL A 18 16.22 -3.48 -18.10
C VAL A 18 17.03 -2.52 -17.22
N LYS A 19 18.33 -2.79 -17.03
CA LYS A 19 19.23 -1.90 -16.29
C LYS A 19 19.39 -0.54 -16.97
N GLN A 20 19.46 -0.51 -18.31
CA GLN A 20 19.53 0.74 -19.05
C GLN A 20 18.30 1.61 -18.77
N ILE A 21 17.10 1.05 -18.87
CA ILE A 21 15.82 1.77 -18.72
C ILE A 21 15.55 2.14 -17.25
N LEU A 22 15.67 1.19 -16.32
CA LEU A 22 15.26 1.39 -14.93
C LEU A 22 16.30 2.09 -14.06
N VAL A 23 17.56 2.20 -14.51
CA VAL A 23 18.65 2.77 -13.71
C VAL A 23 19.36 3.91 -14.44
N LYS A 24 19.97 3.63 -15.59
CA LYS A 24 20.84 4.62 -16.27
C LYS A 24 20.03 5.76 -16.89
N ASP A 25 18.96 5.41 -17.59
CA ASP A 25 18.10 6.35 -18.31
C ASP A 25 16.78 6.59 -17.57
N PHE A 26 16.69 6.28 -16.27
CA PHE A 26 15.47 6.38 -15.48
C PHE A 26 14.76 7.73 -15.62
N ASN A 27 15.52 8.82 -15.73
CA ASN A 27 14.98 10.18 -15.89
C ASN A 27 14.11 10.35 -17.16
N HIS A 28 14.26 9.47 -18.16
CA HIS A 28 13.39 9.43 -19.35
C HIS A 28 12.17 8.51 -19.19
N PHE A 29 12.16 7.64 -18.17
CA PHE A 29 11.16 6.58 -17.96
C PHE A 29 10.55 6.63 -16.54
N MET A 30 10.37 7.84 -15.99
CA MET A 30 9.87 8.03 -14.63
C MET A 30 8.39 7.63 -14.47
N ASP A 31 7.58 7.86 -15.51
CA ASP A 31 6.14 7.71 -15.45
C ASP A 31 5.71 6.26 -15.68
N ARG A 32 4.66 5.84 -14.96
CA ARG A 32 4.20 4.43 -14.91
C ARG A 32 2.96 4.16 -15.77
N GLY A 33 2.48 5.15 -16.51
CA GLY A 33 1.28 5.05 -17.35
C GLY A 33 -0.05 5.23 -16.61
N PHE A 34 -0.04 5.39 -15.28
CA PHE A 34 -1.20 5.80 -14.51
C PHE A 34 -1.19 7.32 -14.32
N HIS A 35 -2.39 7.93 -14.30
CA HIS A 35 -2.56 9.38 -14.12
C HIS A 35 -3.41 9.64 -12.88
N ALA A 36 -2.98 10.56 -12.02
CA ALA A 36 -3.79 11.06 -10.92
C ALA A 36 -4.81 12.10 -11.42
N ASP A 37 -6.04 12.03 -10.92
CA ASP A 37 -7.05 13.10 -11.05
C ASP A 37 -7.12 13.81 -9.70
N GLU A 38 -6.22 14.79 -9.49
CA GLU A 38 -6.05 15.47 -8.19
C GLU A 38 -7.30 16.28 -7.77
N GLU A 39 -8.13 16.70 -8.73
CA GLU A 39 -9.32 17.51 -8.47
C GLU A 39 -10.54 16.65 -8.11
N ARG A 40 -10.81 15.60 -8.91
CA ARG A 40 -12.03 14.79 -8.76
C ARG A 40 -11.81 13.54 -7.92
N GLU A 41 -10.59 13.00 -7.93
CA GLU A 41 -10.21 11.81 -7.17
C GLU A 41 -8.88 12.04 -6.42
N PRO A 42 -8.83 12.94 -5.41
CA PRO A 42 -7.58 13.29 -4.71
C PRO A 42 -6.83 12.08 -4.16
N ILE A 43 -7.54 11.01 -3.80
CA ILE A 43 -6.94 9.75 -3.30
C ILE A 43 -6.04 9.06 -4.34
N THR A 44 -6.18 9.39 -5.63
CA THR A 44 -5.31 8.90 -6.70
C THR A 44 -3.96 9.61 -6.76
N ALA A 45 -3.79 10.73 -6.04
CA ALA A 45 -2.57 11.56 -6.00
C ALA A 45 -1.49 10.96 -5.09
N HIS A 46 -1.07 9.72 -5.38
CA HIS A 46 -0.11 8.98 -4.58
C HIS A 46 1.13 8.56 -5.37
N LEU A 47 2.19 8.12 -4.68
CA LEU A 47 3.51 7.78 -5.25
C LEU A 47 3.50 6.86 -6.47
N VAL A 48 2.48 6.02 -6.65
CA VAL A 48 2.37 5.12 -7.81
C VAL A 48 1.74 5.79 -9.05
N ASN A 49 0.89 6.81 -8.88
CA ASN A 49 0.11 7.43 -9.96
C ASN A 49 0.55 8.86 -10.30
N LEU A 50 1.24 9.55 -9.37
CA LEU A 50 1.85 10.83 -9.67
C LEU A 50 2.97 10.65 -10.70
N GLN A 51 3.20 11.70 -11.49
CA GLN A 51 4.11 11.72 -12.62
C GLN A 51 5.10 12.89 -12.50
N GLY A 52 6.21 12.79 -13.24
CA GLY A 52 7.20 13.85 -13.39
C GLY A 52 7.70 14.46 -12.07
N GLU A 53 7.73 15.80 -12.02
CA GLU A 53 8.32 16.54 -10.91
C GLU A 53 7.56 16.34 -9.60
N LYS A 54 6.23 16.33 -9.63
CA LYS A 54 5.40 16.09 -8.43
C LYS A 54 5.72 14.74 -7.79
N TRP A 55 5.85 13.70 -8.62
CA TRP A 55 6.27 12.38 -8.14
C TRP A 55 7.66 12.43 -7.52
N ARG A 56 8.63 13.09 -8.20
CA ARG A 56 10.01 13.19 -7.73
C ARG A 56 10.10 13.86 -6.36
N MET A 57 9.42 14.99 -6.19
CA MET A 57 9.38 15.74 -4.93
C MET A 57 8.71 14.93 -3.82
N LEU A 58 7.54 14.32 -4.09
CA LEU A 58 6.86 13.48 -3.11
C LEU A 58 7.72 12.28 -2.70
N ARG A 59 8.38 11.64 -3.66
CA ARG A 59 9.27 10.50 -3.42
C ARG A 59 10.45 10.90 -2.55
N GLN A 60 11.06 12.06 -2.79
CA GLN A 60 12.14 12.59 -1.97
C GLN A 60 11.68 12.86 -0.53
N LYS A 61 10.50 13.45 -0.34
CA LYS A 61 9.93 13.72 0.99
C LYS A 61 9.58 12.45 1.78
N ILE A 62 9.04 11.43 1.11
CA ILE A 62 8.59 10.20 1.77
C ILE A 62 9.71 9.18 1.99
N SER A 63 10.75 9.15 1.15
CA SER A 63 11.82 8.14 1.25
C SER A 63 12.46 8.03 2.65
N PRO A 64 12.71 9.12 3.40
CA PRO A 64 13.23 9.06 4.77
C PRO A 64 12.37 8.28 5.77
N VAL A 65 11.07 8.11 5.48
CA VAL A 65 10.14 7.33 6.31
C VAL A 65 10.48 5.85 6.31
N PHE A 66 11.10 5.35 5.23
CA PHE A 66 11.45 3.94 5.04
C PHE A 66 12.91 3.61 5.39
N THR A 67 13.57 4.45 6.20
CA THR A 67 14.93 4.16 6.68
C THR A 67 14.94 2.97 7.65
N SER A 68 16.06 2.24 7.70
CA SER A 68 16.20 1.08 8.59
C SER A 68 15.92 1.41 10.07
N GLY A 69 16.26 2.62 10.52
CA GLY A 69 15.96 3.07 11.88
C GLY A 69 14.46 3.23 12.15
N LYS A 70 13.70 3.80 11.19
CA LYS A 70 12.25 3.96 11.31
C LYS A 70 11.52 2.62 11.21
N LEU A 71 11.96 1.74 10.31
CA LEU A 71 11.43 0.37 10.20
C LEU A 71 11.69 -0.43 11.48
N LYS A 72 12.89 -0.32 12.08
CA LYS A 72 13.20 -0.96 13.36
C LYS A 72 12.31 -0.44 14.50
N ALA A 73 11.99 0.86 14.50
CA ALA A 73 11.07 1.44 15.48
C ALA A 73 9.63 0.92 15.36
N MET A 74 9.23 0.44 14.18
CA MET A 74 7.92 -0.19 13.91
C MET A 74 7.90 -1.68 14.26
N PHE A 75 9.04 -2.31 14.53
CA PHE A 75 9.14 -3.76 14.78
C PHE A 75 8.25 -4.27 15.93
N PRO A 76 8.10 -3.58 17.08
CA PRO A 76 7.21 -4.04 18.14
C PRO A 76 5.73 -4.15 17.71
N LEU A 77 5.32 -3.35 16.71
CA LEU A 77 3.97 -3.43 16.14
C LEU A 77 3.78 -4.73 15.33
N LEU A 78 4.80 -5.12 14.57
CA LEU A 78 4.83 -6.39 13.83
C LEU A 78 4.83 -7.60 14.77
N GLU A 79 5.59 -7.53 15.86
CA GLU A 79 5.64 -8.58 16.88
C GLU A 79 4.26 -8.81 17.51
N THR A 80 3.56 -7.74 17.84
CA THR A 80 2.18 -7.81 18.37
C THR A 80 1.24 -8.55 17.40
N CYS A 81 1.26 -8.19 16.11
CA CYS A 81 0.45 -8.86 15.09
C CYS A 81 0.86 -10.32 14.88
N SER A 82 2.16 -10.63 15.01
CA SER A 82 2.69 -12.00 14.86
C SER A 82 2.24 -12.92 16.00
N SER A 83 2.16 -12.39 17.22
CA SER A 83 1.58 -13.10 18.36
C SER A 83 0.09 -13.41 18.15
N GLN A 84 -0.67 -12.47 17.60
CA GLN A 84 -2.08 -12.69 17.25
C GLN A 84 -2.25 -13.79 16.20
N LEU A 85 -1.42 -13.79 15.16
CA LEU A 85 -1.40 -14.86 14.15
C LEU A 85 -1.08 -16.22 14.79
N SER A 86 -0.08 -16.27 15.68
CA SER A 86 0.32 -17.51 16.35
C SER A 86 -0.83 -18.07 17.20
N ASN A 87 -1.46 -17.22 18.02
CA ASN A 87 -2.62 -17.60 18.83
C ASN A 87 -3.81 -18.10 17.98
N TYR A 88 -4.05 -17.46 16.82
CA TYR A 88 -5.10 -17.87 15.89
C TYR A 88 -4.81 -19.27 15.33
N ILE A 89 -3.57 -19.53 14.88
CA ILE A 89 -3.18 -20.83 14.35
C ILE A 89 -3.25 -21.91 15.46
N GLU A 90 -2.73 -21.63 16.66
CA GLU A 90 -2.80 -22.57 17.79
C GLU A 90 -4.24 -22.92 18.17
N SER A 91 -5.13 -21.92 18.21
CA SER A 91 -6.55 -22.14 18.50
C SER A 91 -7.21 -23.02 17.43
N ALA A 92 -6.92 -22.75 16.15
CA ALA A 92 -7.46 -23.55 15.05
C ALA A 92 -6.95 -25.00 15.06
N LEU A 93 -5.71 -25.23 15.50
CA LEU A 93 -5.11 -26.57 15.63
C LEU A 93 -5.61 -27.34 16.86
N GLY A 94 -6.07 -26.64 17.91
CA GLY A 94 -6.59 -27.24 19.14
C GLY A 94 -8.02 -27.78 19.02
N GLU A 95 -8.77 -27.37 17.99
CA GLU A 95 -10.07 -27.96 17.65
C GLU A 95 -9.85 -29.35 17.03
N GLN A 96 -10.56 -30.38 17.52
CA GLN A 96 -10.27 -31.81 17.27
C GLN A 96 -10.35 -32.27 15.80
N ASP A 97 -10.78 -31.42 14.88
CA ASP A 97 -10.69 -31.67 13.45
C ASP A 97 -9.49 -30.94 12.89
N SER A 98 -8.62 -31.65 12.18
CA SER A 98 -7.51 -31.10 11.40
C SER A 98 -8.02 -30.00 10.47
N SER A 99 -8.04 -28.77 10.96
CA SER A 99 -8.67 -27.65 10.28
C SER A 99 -7.79 -27.28 9.09
N LEU A 100 -8.33 -27.48 7.89
CA LEU A 100 -7.70 -27.02 6.66
C LEU A 100 -7.73 -25.50 6.67
N LEU A 101 -6.59 -24.87 6.90
CA LEU A 101 -6.43 -23.42 6.88
C LEU A 101 -6.15 -22.94 5.46
N GLU A 102 -6.98 -22.03 4.97
CA GLU A 102 -6.74 -21.34 3.71
C GLU A 102 -5.69 -20.25 3.94
N MET A 103 -4.43 -20.55 3.66
CA MET A 103 -3.30 -19.67 4.01
C MET A 103 -3.32 -18.32 3.30
N ARG A 104 -4.06 -18.13 2.20
CA ARG A 104 -4.24 -16.82 1.59
C ARG A 104 -5.12 -15.91 2.45
N ASP A 105 -6.23 -16.42 2.97
CA ASP A 105 -7.09 -15.68 3.91
C ASP A 105 -6.36 -15.39 5.22
N VAL A 106 -5.65 -16.38 5.79
CA VAL A 106 -4.87 -16.19 7.02
C VAL A 106 -3.79 -15.11 6.84
N MET A 107 -3.02 -15.16 5.75
CA MET A 107 -2.01 -14.14 5.47
C MET A 107 -2.60 -12.79 5.10
N ALA A 108 -3.77 -12.74 4.45
CA ALA A 108 -4.47 -11.49 4.20
C ALA A 108 -4.94 -10.82 5.50
N ARG A 109 -5.46 -11.58 6.47
CA ARG A 109 -5.81 -11.09 7.81
C ARG A 109 -4.57 -10.55 8.53
N PHE A 110 -3.48 -11.32 8.51
CA PHE A 110 -2.20 -10.91 9.10
C PHE A 110 -1.69 -9.60 8.51
N THR A 111 -1.60 -9.48 7.18
CA THR A 111 -1.06 -8.28 6.54
C THR A 111 -1.98 -7.08 6.69
N THR A 112 -3.29 -7.29 6.81
CA THR A 112 -4.25 -6.22 7.15
C THR A 112 -3.98 -5.66 8.54
N ASP A 113 -3.80 -6.51 9.55
CA ASP A 113 -3.49 -6.04 10.91
C ASP A 113 -2.11 -5.37 10.98
N VAL A 114 -1.12 -5.91 10.27
CA VAL A 114 0.21 -5.32 10.16
C VAL A 114 0.14 -3.92 9.56
N ILE A 115 -0.51 -3.76 8.40
CA ILE A 115 -0.58 -2.45 7.75
C ILE A 115 -1.48 -1.49 8.53
N GLY A 116 -2.55 -1.97 9.17
CA GLY A 116 -3.37 -1.19 10.08
C GLY A 116 -2.56 -0.62 11.24
N SER A 117 -1.77 -1.46 11.89
CA SER A 117 -0.97 -1.06 13.04
C SER A 117 0.21 -0.15 12.66
N VAL A 118 0.93 -0.50 11.60
CA VAL A 118 2.16 0.20 11.18
C VAL A 118 1.89 1.46 10.36
N ALA A 119 0.87 1.46 9.50
CA ALA A 119 0.54 2.63 8.70
C ALA A 119 -0.44 3.57 9.41
N PHE A 120 -1.50 3.02 10.02
CA PHE A 120 -2.59 3.83 10.58
C PHE A 120 -2.54 4.00 12.10
N GLY A 121 -1.77 3.16 12.79
CA GLY A 121 -1.76 3.12 14.25
C GLY A 121 -3.05 2.54 14.83
N LEU A 122 -3.78 1.75 14.04
CA LEU A 122 -5.07 1.16 14.40
C LEU A 122 -4.94 -0.36 14.54
N HIS A 123 -5.73 -0.94 15.43
CA HIS A 123 -5.82 -2.40 15.60
C HIS A 123 -7.14 -2.86 14.98
N PHE A 124 -7.07 -3.56 13.84
CA PHE A 124 -8.27 -4.01 13.13
C PHE A 124 -8.81 -5.35 13.64
N ASN A 125 -8.04 -6.08 14.46
CA ASN A 125 -8.41 -7.37 15.05
C ASN A 125 -8.98 -8.35 14.00
N SER A 126 -8.29 -8.44 12.86
CA SER A 126 -8.71 -9.19 11.67
C SER A 126 -8.88 -10.69 11.89
N PHE A 127 -8.37 -11.23 12.99
CA PHE A 127 -8.48 -12.65 13.36
C PHE A 127 -9.70 -12.98 14.22
N THR A 128 -10.29 -12.00 14.92
CA THR A 128 -11.46 -12.21 15.78
C THR A 128 -12.75 -11.78 15.11
N GLU A 129 -12.71 -10.71 14.34
CA GLU A 129 -13.86 -10.22 13.58
C GLU A 129 -13.97 -10.95 12.24
N LYS A 130 -15.20 -11.20 11.78
CA LYS A 130 -15.43 -11.92 10.52
C LYS A 130 -14.81 -11.20 9.33
N GLU A 131 -14.87 -9.87 9.30
CA GLU A 131 -14.27 -9.00 8.29
C GLU A 131 -14.17 -7.57 8.85
N SER A 132 -12.99 -6.93 8.75
CA SER A 132 -12.84 -5.52 9.15
C SER A 132 -13.19 -4.58 8.00
N ASP A 133 -13.61 -3.34 8.32
CA ASP A 133 -13.96 -2.33 7.30
C ASP A 133 -12.80 -2.10 6.31
N PHE A 134 -11.55 -2.17 6.77
CA PHE A 134 -10.37 -2.05 5.92
C PHE A 134 -10.25 -3.22 4.92
N GLN A 135 -10.51 -4.46 5.35
CA GLN A 135 -10.52 -5.61 4.43
C GLN A 135 -11.62 -5.47 3.39
N LEU A 136 -12.81 -5.02 3.80
CA LEU A 136 -13.92 -4.75 2.88
C LEU A 136 -13.52 -3.70 1.83
N MET A 137 -12.91 -2.58 2.26
CA MET A 137 -12.41 -1.55 1.34
C MET A 137 -11.32 -2.07 0.42
N GLY A 138 -10.36 -2.86 0.93
CA GLY A 138 -9.31 -3.47 0.12
C GLY A 138 -9.86 -4.38 -0.99
N ARG A 139 -10.83 -5.23 -0.65
CA ARG A 139 -11.53 -6.08 -1.63
C ARG A 139 -12.29 -5.26 -2.67
N ARG A 140 -12.94 -4.15 -2.27
CA ARG A 140 -13.64 -3.24 -3.20
C ARG A 140 -12.70 -2.54 -4.17
N VAL A 141 -11.47 -2.19 -3.75
CA VAL A 141 -10.45 -1.64 -4.67
C VAL A 141 -10.06 -2.68 -5.73
N LEU A 142 -9.91 -3.93 -5.30
CA LEU A 142 -9.56 -5.07 -6.16
C LEU A 142 -10.78 -5.66 -6.90
N ASP A 143 -11.97 -5.05 -6.76
CA ASP A 143 -13.18 -5.55 -7.38
C ASP A 143 -12.99 -5.72 -8.90
N SER A 144 -13.28 -6.93 -9.35
CA SER A 144 -13.17 -7.40 -10.73
C SER A 144 -14.54 -7.50 -11.41
N SER A 145 -15.57 -6.82 -10.86
CA SER A 145 -16.85 -6.70 -11.53
C SER A 145 -16.70 -6.18 -12.97
N GLN A 146 -17.60 -6.58 -13.85
CA GLN A 146 -17.53 -6.21 -15.27
C GLN A 146 -17.53 -4.69 -15.46
N THR A 147 -18.27 -3.96 -14.63
CA THR A 147 -18.30 -2.49 -14.64
C THR A 147 -16.96 -1.88 -14.22
N SER A 148 -16.33 -2.41 -13.16
CA SER A 148 -14.98 -2.00 -12.72
C SER A 148 -13.93 -2.27 -13.81
N VAL A 149 -13.96 -3.46 -14.43
CA VAL A 149 -13.02 -3.84 -15.50
C VAL A 149 -13.18 -2.94 -16.73
N ILE A 150 -14.42 -2.67 -17.16
CA ILE A 150 -14.71 -1.77 -18.28
C ILE A 150 -14.24 -0.35 -17.96
N THR A 151 -14.50 0.14 -16.75
CA THR A 151 -14.11 1.49 -16.32
C THR A 151 -12.59 1.65 -16.30
N LYS A 152 -11.87 0.66 -15.76
CA LYS A 152 -10.39 0.60 -15.76
C LYS A 152 -9.84 0.54 -17.19
N ALA A 153 -10.46 -0.24 -18.08
CA ALA A 153 -10.08 -0.31 -19.49
C ALA A 153 -10.29 1.03 -20.21
N ILE A 154 -11.43 1.71 -20.00
CA ILE A 154 -11.69 3.04 -20.56
C ILE A 154 -10.64 4.04 -20.04
N ARG A 155 -10.29 3.98 -18.74
CA ARG A 155 -9.25 4.85 -18.16
C ARG A 155 -7.89 4.69 -18.85
N VAL A 156 -7.46 3.44 -19.07
CA VAL A 156 -6.15 3.14 -19.66
C VAL A 156 -6.11 3.44 -21.16
N PHE A 157 -7.14 3.06 -21.89
CA PHE A 157 -7.12 3.09 -23.36
C PHE A 157 -7.79 4.30 -23.98
N PHE A 158 -8.74 4.93 -23.29
CA PHE A 158 -9.56 6.04 -23.78
C PHE A 158 -9.69 7.14 -22.70
N PRO A 159 -8.58 7.74 -22.22
CA PRO A 159 -8.60 8.69 -21.11
C PRO A 159 -9.48 9.93 -21.37
N GLN A 160 -9.57 10.38 -22.62
CA GLN A 160 -10.48 11.47 -23.01
C GLN A 160 -11.96 11.10 -22.81
N LEU A 161 -12.33 9.85 -23.14
CA LEU A 161 -13.69 9.34 -22.92
C LEU A 161 -13.97 9.16 -21.43
N PHE A 162 -12.99 8.65 -20.68
CA PHE A 162 -13.07 8.53 -19.22
C PHE A 162 -13.42 9.87 -18.56
N HIS A 163 -12.72 10.93 -18.95
CA HIS A 163 -12.95 12.28 -18.45
C HIS A 163 -14.29 12.85 -18.93
N PHE A 164 -14.64 12.67 -20.22
CA PHE A 164 -15.91 13.13 -20.78
C PHE A 164 -17.13 12.51 -20.08
N LEU A 165 -17.10 11.20 -19.83
CA LEU A 165 -18.16 10.47 -19.13
C LEU A 165 -18.13 10.70 -17.61
N ARG A 166 -17.17 11.47 -17.10
CA ARG A 166 -16.98 11.73 -15.66
C ARG A 166 -16.93 10.44 -14.84
N LEU A 167 -16.31 9.39 -15.39
CA LEU A 167 -16.08 8.16 -14.65
C LEU A 167 -15.10 8.42 -13.49
N ARG A 168 -15.11 7.50 -12.52
CA ARG A 168 -14.18 7.46 -11.40
C ARG A 168 -13.43 6.13 -11.41
N THR A 169 -12.16 6.18 -11.00
CA THR A 169 -11.27 5.03 -10.87
C THR A 169 -11.72 4.14 -9.73
N PHE A 170 -12.05 4.76 -8.60
CA PHE A 170 -12.48 4.10 -7.39
C PHE A 170 -13.88 4.59 -7.00
N PRO A 171 -14.72 3.72 -6.41
CA PRO A 171 -15.95 4.15 -5.75
C PRO A 171 -15.67 5.29 -4.74
N GLU A 172 -16.56 6.28 -4.70
CA GLU A 172 -16.41 7.46 -3.83
C GLU A 172 -16.35 7.10 -2.34
N GLU A 173 -17.09 6.08 -1.93
CA GLU A 173 -17.05 5.49 -0.59
C GLU A 173 -15.63 5.14 -0.12
N ILE A 174 -14.74 4.69 -1.01
CA ILE A 174 -13.36 4.35 -0.66
C ILE A 174 -12.59 5.63 -0.35
N ALA A 175 -12.75 6.66 -1.19
CA ALA A 175 -12.14 7.96 -0.98
C ALA A 175 -12.59 8.57 0.35
N THR A 176 -13.90 8.60 0.59
CA THR A 176 -14.49 9.11 1.82
C THR A 176 -13.98 8.34 3.05
N PHE A 177 -13.95 7.01 3.00
CA PHE A 177 -13.47 6.18 4.12
C PHE A 177 -12.04 6.55 4.53
N PHE A 178 -11.09 6.54 3.59
CA PHE A 178 -9.69 6.84 3.92
C PHE A 178 -9.49 8.30 4.31
N GLN A 179 -10.24 9.24 3.72
CA GLN A 179 -10.19 10.64 4.13
C GLN A 179 -10.69 10.83 5.56
N THR A 180 -11.83 10.24 5.92
CA THR A 180 -12.39 10.29 7.28
C THR A 180 -11.45 9.66 8.30
N VAL A 181 -10.96 8.44 8.05
CA VAL A 181 -10.01 7.76 8.94
C VAL A 181 -8.79 8.64 9.22
N ILE A 182 -8.21 9.23 8.17
CA ILE A 182 -7.00 10.04 8.30
C ILE A 182 -7.29 11.35 9.02
N HIS A 183 -8.40 12.01 8.71
CA HIS A 183 -8.82 13.22 9.40
C HIS A 183 -9.02 12.95 10.89
N ASP A 184 -9.82 11.94 11.25
CA ASP A 184 -10.10 11.57 12.64
C ASP A 184 -8.83 11.17 13.39
N THR A 185 -7.92 10.45 12.71
CA THR A 185 -6.64 10.03 13.31
C THR A 185 -5.73 11.23 13.60
N ILE A 186 -5.62 12.17 12.66
CA ILE A 186 -4.83 13.39 12.83
C ILE A 186 -5.44 14.25 13.95
N GLU A 187 -6.75 14.48 13.89
CA GLU A 187 -7.46 15.31 14.87
C GLU A 187 -7.34 14.73 16.29
N ASN A 188 -7.55 13.42 16.45
CA ASN A 188 -7.41 12.75 17.74
C ASN A 188 -5.98 12.86 18.31
N ARG A 189 -4.96 12.75 17.47
CA ARG A 189 -3.56 12.86 17.90
C ARG A 189 -3.19 14.27 18.31
N GLU A 190 -3.68 15.28 17.58
CA GLU A 190 -3.42 16.68 17.89
C GLU A 190 -4.13 17.11 19.18
N LYS A 191 -5.37 16.64 19.40
CA LYS A 191 -6.13 16.94 20.63
C LYS A 191 -5.56 16.27 21.88
N ASN A 192 -5.07 15.03 21.75
CA ASN A 192 -4.65 14.21 22.89
C ASN A 192 -3.12 14.08 23.05
N ASP A 193 -2.33 14.82 22.25
CA ASP A 193 -0.86 14.76 22.19
C ASP A 193 -0.31 13.32 22.08
N VAL A 194 -0.97 12.50 21.27
CA VAL A 194 -0.58 11.10 21.06
C VAL A 194 0.53 11.03 20.03
N GLN A 195 1.70 10.53 20.44
CA GLN A 195 2.82 10.23 19.56
C GLN A 195 2.94 8.71 19.38
N ARG A 196 2.95 8.24 18.13
CA ARG A 196 3.15 6.83 17.80
C ARG A 196 4.23 6.68 16.73
N ASN A 197 5.06 5.65 16.83
CA ASN A 197 6.10 5.36 15.84
C ASN A 197 5.50 4.67 14.60
N ASP A 198 4.56 5.32 13.92
CA ASP A 198 3.86 4.81 12.74
C ASP A 198 3.97 5.76 11.52
N PHE A 199 3.43 5.33 10.39
CA PHE A 199 3.53 6.05 9.13
C PHE A 199 2.80 7.40 9.15
N ILE A 200 1.58 7.48 9.70
CA ILE A 200 0.84 8.74 9.83
C ILE A 200 1.63 9.75 10.67
N GLN A 201 2.25 9.35 11.78
CA GLN A 201 3.04 10.26 12.59
C GLN A 201 4.20 10.86 11.80
N LEU A 202 4.85 10.06 10.97
CA LEU A 202 5.97 10.50 10.13
C LEU A 202 5.49 11.46 9.04
N LEU A 203 4.32 11.23 8.45
CA LEU A 203 3.70 12.16 7.51
C LEU A 203 3.26 13.48 8.19
N MET A 204 2.70 13.44 9.39
CA MET A 204 2.38 14.63 10.19
C MET A 204 3.64 15.44 10.51
N GLN A 205 4.76 14.77 10.82
CA GLN A 205 6.05 15.44 11.05
C GLN A 205 6.60 16.09 9.77
N LEU A 206 6.42 15.48 8.60
CA LEU A 206 6.77 16.09 7.32
C LEU A 206 5.92 17.33 7.01
N ARG A 207 4.61 17.28 7.31
CA ARG A 207 3.71 18.45 7.24
C ARG A 207 4.21 19.58 8.15
N LYS A 208 4.53 19.30 9.41
CA LYS A 208 5.03 20.28 10.39
C LYS A 208 6.43 20.82 10.12
N LYS A 209 7.25 20.19 9.27
CA LYS A 209 8.55 20.70 8.83
C LYS A 209 8.48 21.62 7.60
N SER A 210 7.28 21.78 7.04
CA SER A 210 7.02 22.70 5.93
C SER A 210 6.69 24.18 6.30
N PRO A 211 6.69 24.68 7.57
CA PRO A 211 6.31 26.06 7.88
C PRO A 211 7.50 26.97 8.23
N ASP A 212 8.56 26.99 7.42
CA ASP A 212 9.53 28.09 7.34
C ASP A 212 10.34 27.95 6.05
N TYR A 213 9.95 28.70 5.01
CA TYR A 213 10.74 28.81 3.78
C TYR A 213 11.01 30.29 3.51
N ASP A 214 12.27 30.67 3.73
CA ASP A 214 12.88 31.92 3.26
C ASP A 214 12.82 31.95 1.72
N GLY A 215 11.69 32.41 1.17
CA GLY A 215 11.57 33.16 -0.10
C GLY A 215 12.23 32.64 -1.39
N THR A 216 12.77 31.44 -1.45
CA THR A 216 13.69 31.02 -2.53
C THR A 216 13.45 29.60 -3.03
N GLU A 217 12.20 29.16 -3.22
CA GLU A 217 11.84 28.14 -4.22
C GLU A 217 10.30 27.95 -4.28
N ALA A 218 9.67 28.38 -5.37
CA ALA A 218 8.22 28.32 -5.60
C ALA A 218 7.69 26.91 -5.95
N ASN A 219 8.42 25.85 -5.60
CA ASN A 219 8.18 24.48 -6.10
C ASN A 219 7.91 23.43 -5.02
N ASP A 220 7.82 23.77 -3.74
CA ASP A 220 7.71 22.74 -2.72
C ASP A 220 6.29 22.12 -2.62
N LEU A 221 6.17 20.80 -2.79
CA LEU A 221 4.89 20.08 -2.68
C LEU A 221 4.42 20.06 -1.23
N GLU A 222 3.35 20.79 -0.92
CA GLU A 222 2.76 20.81 0.43
C GLU A 222 2.17 19.45 0.82
N ILE A 223 2.49 18.96 2.03
CA ILE A 223 1.91 17.71 2.58
C ILE A 223 0.60 18.05 3.29
N THR A 224 -0.49 18.13 2.53
CA THR A 224 -1.85 18.35 3.05
C THR A 224 -2.47 17.05 3.58
N GLU A 225 -3.60 17.13 4.29
CA GLU A 225 -4.35 15.93 4.73
C GLU A 225 -4.80 15.06 3.55
N SER A 226 -5.14 15.66 2.41
CA SER A 226 -5.50 14.89 1.20
C SER A 226 -4.31 14.12 0.65
N VAL A 227 -3.10 14.70 0.67
CA VAL A 227 -1.85 14.01 0.27
C VAL A 227 -1.56 12.86 1.24
N ILE A 228 -1.74 13.08 2.56
CA ILE A 228 -1.59 12.04 3.58
C ILE A 228 -2.58 10.90 3.33
N ALA A 229 -3.85 11.22 3.06
CA ALA A 229 -4.88 10.22 2.76
C ALA A 229 -4.58 9.42 1.49
N ALA A 230 -4.14 10.09 0.41
CA ALA A 230 -3.73 9.41 -0.82
C ALA A 230 -2.55 8.46 -0.58
N GLN A 231 -1.58 8.87 0.23
CA GLN A 231 -0.45 8.01 0.59
C GLN A 231 -0.88 6.83 1.46
N ALA A 232 -1.67 7.08 2.49
CA ALA A 232 -2.16 6.04 3.38
C ALA A 232 -2.96 4.98 2.61
N PHE A 233 -3.80 5.42 1.67
CA PHE A 233 -4.50 4.54 0.74
C PHE A 233 -3.56 3.64 -0.07
N VAL A 234 -2.54 4.20 -0.74
CA VAL A 234 -1.64 3.38 -1.55
C VAL A 234 -0.79 2.44 -0.71
N PHE A 235 -0.39 2.84 0.51
CA PHE A 235 0.36 1.98 1.42
C PHE A 235 -0.49 0.86 1.99
N PHE A 236 -1.77 1.13 2.30
CA PHE A 236 -2.73 0.09 2.63
C PHE A 236 -2.81 -0.95 1.52
N MET A 237 -3.10 -0.52 0.29
CA MET A 237 -3.25 -1.41 -0.86
C MET A 237 -1.98 -2.21 -1.16
N ALA A 238 -0.82 -1.55 -1.14
CA ALA A 238 0.46 -2.20 -1.38
C ALA A 238 0.81 -3.20 -0.28
N GLY A 239 0.60 -2.83 0.99
CA GLY A 239 0.92 -3.66 2.15
C GLY A 239 0.00 -4.86 2.32
N TYR A 240 -1.28 -4.71 1.98
CA TYR A 240 -2.31 -5.73 2.09
C TYR A 240 -2.08 -6.90 1.11
N GLU A 241 -2.15 -6.63 -0.20
CA GLU A 241 -2.26 -7.69 -1.23
C GLU A 241 -0.91 -8.31 -1.61
N THR A 242 0.14 -7.49 -1.73
CA THR A 242 1.44 -7.99 -2.21
C THR A 242 2.13 -8.87 -1.17
N SER A 243 2.07 -8.45 0.10
CA SER A 243 2.64 -9.20 1.22
C SER A 243 1.86 -10.48 1.49
N SER A 244 0.52 -10.45 1.43
CA SER A 244 -0.29 -11.64 1.68
C SER A 244 0.00 -12.70 0.63
N THR A 245 -0.02 -12.31 -0.65
CA THR A 245 0.32 -13.17 -1.77
C THR A 245 1.72 -13.77 -1.64
N THR A 246 2.72 -12.94 -1.32
CA THR A 246 4.11 -13.39 -1.16
C THR A 246 4.25 -14.40 -0.02
N LEU A 247 3.65 -14.12 1.13
CA LEU A 247 3.67 -15.01 2.29
C LEU A 247 2.97 -16.33 1.99
N SER A 248 1.81 -16.30 1.34
CA SER A 248 1.07 -17.51 0.97
C SER A 248 1.87 -18.39 0.00
N PHE A 249 2.51 -17.81 -1.01
CA PHE A 249 3.41 -18.58 -1.90
C PHE A 249 4.64 -19.11 -1.17
N CYS A 250 5.24 -18.30 -0.29
CA CYS A 250 6.37 -18.75 0.54
C CYS A 250 5.99 -19.99 1.38
N LEU A 251 4.86 -19.94 2.07
CA LEU A 251 4.37 -21.06 2.88
C LEU A 251 4.03 -22.28 2.03
N TYR A 252 3.46 -22.09 0.84
CA TYR A 252 3.21 -23.16 -0.11
C TYR A 252 4.50 -23.87 -0.54
N GLU A 253 5.52 -23.10 -0.92
CA GLU A 253 6.81 -23.65 -1.35
C GLU A 253 7.55 -24.34 -0.18
N LEU A 254 7.50 -23.78 1.03
CA LEU A 254 8.07 -24.41 2.22
C LEU A 254 7.37 -25.75 2.54
N ALA A 255 6.05 -25.80 2.43
CA ALA A 255 5.29 -27.04 2.65
C ALA A 255 5.58 -28.12 1.59
N LYS A 256 6.00 -27.72 0.38
CA LYS A 256 6.39 -28.63 -0.70
C LYS A 256 7.86 -29.08 -0.62
N ASN A 257 8.72 -28.31 0.04
CA ASN A 257 10.16 -28.52 0.10
C ASN A 257 10.63 -28.61 1.57
N LEU A 258 10.45 -29.79 2.18
CA LEU A 258 10.67 -30.02 3.62
C LEU A 258 12.12 -29.76 4.07
N ASP A 259 13.10 -30.03 3.21
CA ASP A 259 14.52 -29.75 3.47
C ASP A 259 14.80 -28.24 3.61
N VAL A 260 14.16 -27.43 2.76
CA VAL A 260 14.24 -25.97 2.84
C VAL A 260 13.51 -25.46 4.08
N GLN A 261 12.34 -26.03 4.40
CA GLN A 261 11.58 -25.70 5.60
C GLN A 261 12.40 -25.97 6.87
N GLU A 262 12.99 -27.16 7.00
CA GLU A 262 13.80 -27.53 8.15
C GLU A 262 15.02 -26.61 8.30
N LYS A 263 15.68 -26.29 7.19
CA LYS A 263 16.81 -25.35 7.18
C LYS A 263 16.40 -23.96 7.69
N ALA A 264 15.27 -23.42 7.22
CA ALA A 264 14.76 -22.13 7.66
C ALA A 264 14.40 -22.14 9.16
N CYS A 265 13.73 -23.20 9.65
CA CYS A 265 13.43 -23.36 11.07
C CYS A 265 14.70 -23.43 11.94
N ASN A 266 15.74 -24.13 11.46
CA ASN A 266 17.01 -24.24 12.18
C ASN A 266 17.79 -22.92 12.21
N GLU A 267 17.63 -22.05 11.21
CA GLU A 267 18.23 -20.72 11.21
C GLU A 267 17.59 -19.80 12.24
N ILE A 268 16.26 -19.86 12.42
CA ILE A 268 15.53 -19.03 13.39
C ILE A 268 15.80 -19.46 14.84
N LYS A 269 16.08 -20.75 15.08
CA LYS A 269 16.37 -21.29 16.43
C LYS A 269 17.79 -20.98 16.94
N LYS A 270 18.67 -20.48 16.08
CA LYS A 270 20.04 -20.10 16.45
C LYS A 270 20.07 -18.74 17.12
#